data_AF-A0A9D2MBV7-F1
#
_entry.id   AF-A0A9D2MBV7-F1
#
_cell.length_a   1.000
_cell.length_b   1.000
_cell.length_c   1.000
_cell.angle_alpha   90.00
_cell.angle_beta   90.00
_cell.angle_gamma   90.00
#
_symmetry.space_group_name_H-M   'P 1'
#
loop_
_entity.id
_entity.type
_entity.pdbx_description
1 polymer ?
#
loop_
_entity_poly.entity_id
_entity_poly.type
_entity_poly.pdbx_seq_one_letter_code
_entity_poly.pdbx_strand_id
1 'polypeptide(L)'
;MLWRNIVLTLAAAAACAAGISTASPAAPPAESGYLDSVYDGSAFYLAGTGGRLDRVGSDGALESLSSGTQDDILCLAVSGSGILAGTGGGDILLSGSDGTQSVYSGKDAVCSLTRFQGAYYALTQKGSILRSSDGHSWSVSTQLKASAPFLSLTASNRTLSAITGETDLFTSSNGSDWEEENFNDLYQDFYPAYRFTRSAGMGDTWFILGENAETGAPLVMFTQAGEAWLQKDLQVVNSQPAPTDPPIAVNDIAGNADQLVVACDGGQVLTITNCSVCNQLQEFAPGTDLNTISVSETSTLVAGENFYFQLLSNTEVKQDQIQAEQAQIDLANGALLIDVREPSERAESGYIAGSLSVPLAQVAQELPRIAPDRDQELIFYCASGSRSQTALETAQELGYTRVYNLGALSDWPYGITHD
;
A
#
# COMPACT_ATOMS: atom_id res chain seq x y z
N MET A 1 -15.40 -2.82 -6.79
CA MET A 1 -15.41 -4.21 -6.28
C MET A 1 -14.12 -4.87 -6.72
N LEU A 2 -13.13 -5.19 -5.86
CA LEU A 2 -12.01 -6.07 -6.27
C LEU A 2 -11.02 -6.58 -5.19
N TRP A 3 -11.14 -6.21 -3.91
CA TRP A 3 -10.08 -6.54 -2.90
C TRP A 3 -10.56 -7.28 -1.65
N ARG A 4 -11.85 -7.63 -1.57
CA ARG A 4 -12.54 -8.00 -0.32
C ARG A 4 -12.30 -9.42 0.22
N ASN A 5 -11.37 -10.20 -0.32
CA ASN A 5 -11.12 -11.58 0.14
C ASN A 5 -9.64 -11.88 0.38
N ILE A 6 -8.89 -10.97 1.00
CA ILE A 6 -7.51 -11.26 1.44
C ILE A 6 -7.30 -10.68 2.84
N VAL A 7 -7.87 -11.35 3.84
CA VAL A 7 -7.17 -11.48 5.13
C VAL A 7 -6.38 -12.77 5.02
N LEU A 8 -5.20 -12.72 4.41
CA LEU A 8 -4.21 -13.80 4.44
C LEU A 8 -2.89 -13.22 3.94
N THR A 9 -2.01 -12.93 4.91
CA THR A 9 -0.55 -12.86 4.75
C THR A 9 -0.10 -12.16 3.46
N LEU A 10 -0.14 -10.82 3.49
CA LEU A 10 0.67 -10.01 2.58
C LEU A 10 2.13 -10.41 2.80
N ALA A 11 2.75 -11.04 1.80
CA ALA A 11 4.20 -10.98 1.68
C ALA A 11 4.49 -9.55 1.22
N ALA A 12 4.86 -8.67 2.15
CA ALA A 12 5.48 -7.41 1.76
C ALA A 12 6.72 -7.79 0.94
N ALA A 13 6.76 -7.35 -0.31
CA ALA A 13 7.96 -7.49 -1.11
C ALA A 13 8.88 -6.35 -0.69
N ALA A 14 9.80 -6.63 0.21
CA ALA A 14 10.80 -5.65 0.55
C ALA A 14 11.59 -5.24 -0.70
N ALA A 15 11.99 -3.98 -0.74
CA ALA A 15 13.00 -3.47 -1.65
C ALA A 15 14.14 -2.87 -0.84
N CYS A 16 15.37 -3.06 -1.31
CA CYS A 16 16.53 -2.36 -0.79
C CYS A 16 16.33 -0.84 -0.90
N ALA A 17 16.60 -0.11 0.19
CA ALA A 17 16.99 1.29 0.08
C ALA A 17 18.22 1.37 -0.85
N ALA A 18 18.11 2.15 -1.93
CA ALA A 18 19.15 2.31 -2.92
C ALA A 18 20.31 3.15 -2.35
N GLY A 19 21.17 2.54 -1.54
CA GLY A 19 22.51 3.03 -1.31
C GLY A 19 23.43 2.59 -2.44
N ILE A 20 23.60 3.43 -3.48
CA ILE A 20 24.88 3.77 -4.13
C ILE A 20 24.63 4.50 -5.47
N SER A 21 25.19 5.72 -5.50
CA SER A 21 25.21 6.75 -6.55
C SER A 21 25.68 6.33 -7.94
N THR A 22 25.01 6.89 -8.96
CA THR A 22 25.67 7.41 -10.16
C THR A 22 25.24 8.85 -10.44
N ALA A 23 26.08 9.80 -9.98
CA ALA A 23 26.19 11.22 -10.38
C ALA A 23 24.97 12.16 -10.22
N SER A 24 24.74 12.61 -8.97
CA SER A 24 24.19 13.92 -8.56
C SER A 24 24.67 14.18 -7.10
N PRO A 25 24.67 15.41 -6.53
CA PRO A 25 25.51 15.76 -5.37
C PRO A 25 25.22 14.83 -4.19
N ALA A 26 26.30 14.38 -3.56
CA ALA A 26 26.35 13.32 -2.55
C ALA A 26 25.10 13.26 -1.66
N ALA A 27 24.30 12.21 -1.85
CA ALA A 27 23.26 11.83 -0.91
C ALA A 27 23.88 11.75 0.50
N PRO A 28 23.19 12.26 1.54
CA PRO A 28 23.62 12.04 2.91
C PRO A 28 23.79 10.53 3.18
N PRO A 29 24.65 10.13 4.13
CA PRO A 29 24.76 8.72 4.51
C PRO A 29 23.35 8.21 4.88
N ALA A 30 22.97 7.05 4.36
CA ALA A 30 21.67 6.44 4.65
C ALA A 30 21.44 6.41 6.16
N GLU A 31 20.37 7.06 6.63
CA GLU A 31 20.09 7.10 8.06
C GLU A 31 19.78 5.68 8.56
N SER A 32 20.24 5.36 9.76
CA SER A 32 19.90 4.08 10.39
C SER A 32 18.40 4.03 10.63
N GLY A 33 17.73 2.95 10.24
CA GLY A 33 16.30 2.80 10.47
C GLY A 33 15.75 1.43 10.12
N TYR A 34 14.43 1.31 10.18
CA TYR A 34 13.70 0.17 9.63
C TYR A 34 13.64 0.29 8.10
N LEU A 35 13.83 -0.83 7.42
CA LEU A 35 13.89 -0.95 5.96
C LEU A 35 12.70 -1.76 5.42
N ASP A 36 12.14 -2.66 6.24
CA ASP A 36 11.04 -3.50 5.84
C ASP A 36 10.15 -3.92 7.02
N SER A 37 8.89 -4.19 6.71
CA SER A 37 7.89 -4.65 7.67
C SER A 37 6.98 -5.72 7.07
N VAL A 38 6.53 -6.67 7.90
CA VAL A 38 5.51 -7.67 7.51
C VAL A 38 4.55 -7.93 8.65
N TYR A 39 3.33 -8.36 8.32
CA TYR A 39 2.33 -8.83 9.29
C TYR A 39 2.08 -10.33 9.11
N ASP A 40 2.26 -11.11 10.18
CA ASP A 40 2.14 -12.58 10.14
C ASP A 40 0.71 -13.10 10.40
N GLY A 41 -0.24 -12.20 10.68
CA GLY A 41 -1.59 -12.55 11.13
C GLY A 41 -1.80 -12.40 12.65
N SER A 42 -0.73 -12.14 13.41
CA SER A 42 -0.79 -11.90 14.86
C SER A 42 -0.01 -10.66 15.28
N ALA A 43 1.14 -10.40 14.70
CA ALA A 43 2.02 -9.29 15.03
C ALA A 43 2.73 -8.76 13.79
N PHE A 44 3.19 -7.53 13.90
CA PHE A 44 4.07 -6.95 12.91
C PHE A 44 5.52 -7.30 13.25
N TYR A 45 6.33 -7.49 12.22
CA TYR A 45 7.77 -7.65 12.34
C TYR A 45 8.44 -6.54 11.55
N LEU A 46 9.50 -5.99 12.13
CA LEU A 46 10.26 -4.88 11.60
C LEU A 46 11.71 -5.26 11.52
N ALA A 47 12.34 -4.95 10.39
CA ALA A 47 13.75 -5.21 10.16
C ALA A 47 14.45 -3.98 9.61
N GLY A 48 15.74 -3.86 9.87
CA GLY A 48 16.49 -2.75 9.33
C GLY A 48 17.99 -2.81 9.58
N THR A 49 18.57 -1.63 9.64
CA THR A 49 20.03 -1.44 9.68
C THR A 49 20.68 -2.07 10.93
N GLY A 50 21.93 -2.49 10.79
CA GLY A 50 22.73 -3.03 11.90
C GLY A 50 22.19 -4.34 12.50
N GLY A 51 21.48 -5.13 11.71
CA GLY A 51 20.85 -6.38 12.15
C GLY A 51 19.61 -6.17 13.03
N ARG A 52 19.00 -4.98 13.02
CA ARG A 52 17.81 -4.70 13.83
C ARG A 52 16.65 -5.59 13.40
N LEU A 53 16.05 -6.26 14.37
CA LEU A 53 14.85 -7.08 14.20
C LEU A 53 13.95 -6.90 15.42
N ASP A 54 12.70 -6.50 15.21
CA ASP A 54 11.73 -6.33 16.28
C ASP A 54 10.37 -6.93 15.91
N ARG A 55 9.61 -7.25 16.95
CA ARG A 55 8.21 -7.66 16.87
C ARG A 55 7.35 -6.63 17.57
N VAL A 56 6.26 -6.22 16.93
CA VAL A 56 5.26 -5.29 17.47
C VAL A 56 3.92 -6.01 17.61
N GLY A 57 3.46 -6.15 18.85
CA GLY A 57 2.16 -6.73 19.15
C GLY A 57 0.99 -5.87 18.67
N SER A 58 -0.22 -6.43 18.68
CA SER A 58 -1.45 -5.69 18.33
C SER A 58 -1.76 -4.53 19.30
N ASP A 59 -1.16 -4.53 20.48
CA ASP A 59 -1.22 -3.47 21.48
C ASP A 59 -0.12 -2.40 21.30
N GLY A 60 0.73 -2.53 20.28
CA GLY A 60 1.87 -1.66 20.02
C GLY A 60 3.11 -1.97 20.87
N ALA A 61 3.11 -3.03 21.68
CA ALA A 61 4.26 -3.40 22.48
C ALA A 61 5.41 -3.89 21.59
N LEU A 62 6.59 -3.26 21.74
CA LEU A 62 7.81 -3.60 21.01
C LEU A 62 8.63 -4.66 21.77
N GLU A 63 9.04 -5.70 21.07
CA GLU A 63 9.96 -6.74 21.54
C GLU A 63 11.14 -6.83 20.56
N SER A 64 12.35 -6.52 21.02
CA SER A 64 13.56 -6.69 20.21
C SER A 64 14.00 -8.14 20.15
N LEU A 65 14.12 -8.67 18.95
CA LEU A 65 14.54 -10.04 18.67
C LEU A 65 16.04 -10.07 18.35
N SER A 66 16.73 -11.13 18.76
CA SER A 66 18.13 -11.32 18.37
C SER A 66 18.19 -11.87 16.95
N SER A 67 18.73 -11.09 16.01
CA SER A 67 18.96 -11.54 14.63
C SER A 67 20.22 -12.39 14.48
N GLY A 68 21.21 -12.19 15.35
CA GLY A 68 22.51 -12.86 15.28
C GLY A 68 23.46 -12.32 14.20
N THR A 69 23.09 -11.22 13.52
CA THR A 69 23.93 -10.53 12.53
C THR A 69 24.11 -9.06 12.87
N GLN A 70 25.11 -8.42 12.24
CA GLN A 70 25.29 -6.97 12.23
C GLN A 70 25.08 -6.39 10.83
N ASP A 71 24.87 -7.24 9.82
CA ASP A 71 24.48 -6.80 8.49
C ASP A 71 23.06 -6.23 8.52
N ASP A 72 22.79 -5.27 7.65
CA ASP A 72 21.45 -4.75 7.45
C ASP A 72 20.50 -5.88 7.03
N ILE A 73 19.31 -5.93 7.64
CA ILE A 73 18.24 -6.82 7.21
C ILE A 73 17.37 -6.03 6.25
N LEU A 74 17.39 -6.45 4.99
CA LEU A 74 16.85 -5.71 3.86
C LEU A 74 15.42 -6.11 3.52
N CYS A 75 15.03 -7.34 3.88
CA CYS A 75 13.75 -7.90 3.51
C CYS A 75 13.23 -8.93 4.51
N LEU A 76 11.92 -9.00 4.64
CA LEU A 76 11.19 -9.95 5.45
C LEU A 76 10.14 -10.72 4.62
N ALA A 77 9.85 -11.95 5.04
CA ALA A 77 8.68 -12.68 4.58
C ALA A 77 8.16 -13.59 5.69
N VAL A 78 6.84 -13.79 5.74
CA VAL A 78 6.22 -14.68 6.73
C VAL A 78 6.48 -16.14 6.34
N SER A 79 6.88 -16.96 7.32
CA SER A 79 7.17 -18.39 7.16
C SER A 79 6.56 -19.21 8.29
N GLY A 80 5.35 -19.74 8.06
CA GLY A 80 4.62 -20.50 9.07
C GLY A 80 4.34 -19.65 10.31
N SER A 81 4.90 -20.03 11.46
CA SER A 81 4.82 -19.28 12.73
C SER A 81 6.02 -18.39 13.01
N GLY A 82 6.87 -18.16 12.01
CA GLY A 82 8.07 -17.33 12.11
C GLY A 82 8.24 -16.43 10.89
N ILE A 83 9.43 -15.84 10.78
CA ILE A 83 9.80 -14.93 9.69
C ILE A 83 11.11 -15.35 9.05
N LEU A 84 11.18 -15.19 7.73
CA LEU A 84 12.42 -15.20 6.97
C LEU A 84 12.93 -13.78 6.85
N ALA A 85 14.25 -13.61 6.93
CA ALA A 85 14.91 -12.31 6.83
C ALA A 85 16.14 -12.39 5.92
N GLY A 86 16.18 -11.59 4.86
CA GLY A 86 17.31 -11.52 3.94
C GLY A 86 18.25 -10.38 4.29
N THR A 87 19.56 -10.64 4.29
CA THR A 87 20.57 -9.67 4.75
C THR A 87 21.37 -9.06 3.61
N GLY A 88 21.97 -7.89 3.87
CA GLY A 88 22.94 -7.25 2.99
C GLY A 88 24.23 -8.07 2.81
N GLY A 89 24.57 -8.92 3.79
CA GLY A 89 25.67 -9.88 3.68
C GLY A 89 25.38 -11.08 2.77
N GLY A 90 24.12 -11.28 2.39
CA GLY A 90 23.67 -12.36 1.52
C GLY A 90 23.20 -13.62 2.24
N ASP A 91 22.95 -13.53 3.55
CA ASP A 91 22.34 -14.60 4.33
C ASP A 91 20.80 -14.57 4.22
N ILE A 92 20.17 -15.72 4.42
CA ILE A 92 18.75 -15.81 4.77
C ILE A 92 18.66 -16.37 6.18
N LEU A 93 18.03 -15.63 7.07
CA LEU A 93 17.76 -16.01 8.45
C LEU A 93 16.33 -16.52 8.57
N LEU A 94 16.10 -17.47 9.45
CA LEU A 94 14.79 -17.92 9.88
C LEU A 94 14.68 -17.65 11.39
N SER A 95 13.75 -16.78 11.78
CA SER A 95 13.44 -16.47 13.17
C SER A 95 12.10 -17.08 13.56
N GLY A 96 12.07 -17.85 14.64
CA GLY A 96 10.87 -18.48 15.18
C GLY A 96 10.95 -18.64 16.71
N SER A 97 10.13 -19.53 17.27
CA SER A 97 10.10 -19.79 18.72
C SER A 97 11.44 -20.28 19.29
N ASP A 98 12.25 -20.94 18.46
CA ASP A 98 13.53 -21.52 18.85
C ASP A 98 14.71 -20.54 18.67
N GLY A 99 14.41 -19.27 18.35
CA GLY A 99 15.37 -18.22 18.06
C GLY A 99 15.63 -18.04 16.56
N THR A 100 16.69 -17.30 16.24
CA THR A 100 17.08 -16.97 14.86
C THR A 100 18.28 -17.81 14.41
N GLN A 101 18.17 -18.42 13.24
CA GLN A 101 19.24 -19.23 12.62
C GLN A 101 19.44 -18.85 11.17
N SER A 102 20.70 -18.89 10.69
CA SER A 102 20.97 -18.79 9.26
C SER A 102 20.62 -20.11 8.56
N VAL A 103 19.75 -20.03 7.55
CA VAL A 103 19.28 -21.15 6.73
C VAL A 103 19.87 -21.14 5.32
N TYR A 104 20.56 -20.06 4.96
CA TYR A 104 21.33 -19.92 3.73
C TYR A 104 22.43 -18.87 3.93
N SER A 105 23.60 -19.13 3.34
CA SER A 105 24.69 -18.15 3.29
C SER A 105 25.23 -17.97 1.88
N GLY A 106 25.06 -16.75 1.36
CA GLY A 106 25.51 -16.32 0.05
C GLY A 106 26.64 -15.28 0.12
N LYS A 107 26.85 -14.57 -0.99
CA LYS A 107 27.80 -13.44 -1.08
C LYS A 107 27.16 -12.17 -1.62
N ASP A 108 25.94 -12.27 -2.10
CA ASP A 108 25.20 -11.18 -2.74
C ASP A 108 24.00 -10.86 -1.87
N ALA A 109 23.80 -9.58 -1.57
CA ALA A 109 22.72 -9.09 -0.74
C ALA A 109 21.38 -9.66 -1.19
N VAL A 110 20.62 -10.23 -0.25
CA VAL A 110 19.26 -10.72 -0.48
C VAL A 110 18.31 -9.53 -0.33
N CYS A 111 17.83 -9.00 -1.45
CA CYS A 111 17.06 -7.75 -1.48
C CYS A 111 15.56 -7.94 -1.32
N SER A 112 15.04 -9.14 -1.58
CA SER A 112 13.61 -9.39 -1.52
C SER A 112 13.29 -10.86 -1.24
N LEU A 113 12.24 -11.11 -0.47
CA LEU A 113 11.71 -12.43 -0.13
C LEU A 113 10.22 -12.45 -0.40
N THR A 114 9.72 -13.54 -0.99
CA THR A 114 8.29 -13.70 -1.22
C THR A 114 7.88 -15.16 -1.23
N ARG A 115 6.58 -15.42 -1.25
CA ARG A 115 6.01 -16.77 -1.34
C ARG A 115 5.15 -16.88 -2.58
N PHE A 116 5.40 -17.92 -3.38
CA PHE A 116 4.66 -18.18 -4.61
C PHE A 116 4.41 -19.67 -4.80
N GLN A 117 3.15 -20.04 -5.09
CA GLN A 117 2.72 -21.43 -5.32
C GLN A 117 3.23 -22.41 -4.24
N GLY A 118 3.19 -21.98 -2.98
CA GLY A 118 3.58 -22.81 -1.83
C GLY A 118 5.08 -22.89 -1.54
N ALA A 119 5.94 -22.31 -2.36
CA ALA A 119 7.39 -22.22 -2.13
C ALA A 119 7.82 -20.79 -1.77
N TYR A 120 8.93 -20.68 -1.05
CA TYR A 120 9.62 -19.42 -0.78
C TYR A 120 10.61 -19.12 -1.90
N TYR A 121 10.69 -17.84 -2.25
CA TYR A 121 11.65 -17.32 -3.21
C TYR A 121 12.40 -16.14 -2.59
N ALA A 122 13.68 -16.04 -2.92
CA ALA A 122 14.50 -14.89 -2.59
C ALA A 122 15.18 -14.37 -3.86
N LEU A 123 15.34 -13.06 -3.95
CA LEU A 123 16.09 -12.41 -5.02
C LEU A 123 17.32 -11.74 -4.41
N THR A 124 18.47 -11.93 -5.04
CA THR A 124 19.67 -11.16 -4.72
C THR A 124 19.78 -9.94 -5.63
N GLN A 125 20.46 -8.89 -5.18
CA GLN A 125 20.70 -7.68 -5.98
C GLN A 125 21.39 -7.95 -7.33
N LYS A 126 22.10 -9.07 -7.45
CA LYS A 126 22.77 -9.49 -8.71
C LYS A 126 21.92 -10.42 -9.58
N GLY A 127 20.68 -10.71 -9.20
CA GLY A 127 19.74 -11.48 -10.03
C GLY A 127 19.67 -12.97 -9.72
N SER A 128 20.30 -13.46 -8.66
CA SER A 128 20.13 -14.87 -8.27
C SER A 128 18.73 -15.06 -7.68
N ILE A 129 17.93 -15.95 -8.26
CA ILE A 129 16.67 -16.40 -7.69
C ILE A 129 16.93 -17.65 -6.87
N LEU A 130 16.76 -17.55 -5.56
CA LEU A 130 16.84 -18.66 -4.62
C LEU A 130 15.43 -19.21 -4.38
N ARG A 131 15.32 -20.53 -4.17
CA ARG A 131 14.06 -21.21 -3.91
C ARG A 131 14.19 -22.18 -2.74
N SER A 132 13.15 -22.23 -1.91
CA SER A 132 12.99 -23.20 -0.83
C SER A 132 11.54 -23.68 -0.74
N SER A 133 11.32 -24.97 -0.51
CA SER A 133 9.97 -25.52 -0.25
C SER A 133 9.56 -25.45 1.23
N ASP A 134 10.52 -25.29 2.13
CA ASP A 134 10.33 -25.44 3.58
C ASP A 134 10.85 -24.23 4.39
N GLY A 135 11.50 -23.27 3.74
CA GLY A 135 12.13 -22.11 4.36
C GLY A 135 13.49 -22.43 5.01
N HIS A 136 13.92 -23.68 5.02
CA HIS A 136 15.15 -24.14 5.68
C HIS A 136 16.23 -24.55 4.68
N SER A 137 15.83 -25.19 3.57
CA SER A 137 16.75 -25.67 2.53
C SER A 137 16.61 -24.81 1.30
N TRP A 138 17.65 -24.02 0.99
CA TRP A 138 17.66 -23.09 -0.13
C TRP A 138 18.60 -23.55 -1.25
N SER A 139 18.20 -23.29 -2.49
CA SER A 139 19.00 -23.56 -3.68
C SER A 139 18.81 -22.47 -4.72
N VAL A 140 19.83 -22.24 -5.55
CA VAL A 140 19.70 -21.33 -6.70
C VAL A 140 18.83 -21.99 -7.76
N SER A 141 17.69 -21.35 -8.07
CA SER A 141 16.74 -21.78 -9.10
C SER A 141 17.15 -21.26 -10.47
N THR A 142 17.45 -19.95 -10.57
CA THR A 142 17.87 -19.30 -11.82
C THR A 142 18.75 -18.07 -11.55
N GLN A 143 19.34 -17.53 -12.62
CA GLN A 143 20.15 -16.32 -12.62
C GLN A 143 19.61 -15.35 -13.67
N LEU A 144 18.93 -14.32 -13.22
CA LEU A 144 18.51 -13.19 -14.06
C LEU A 144 19.71 -12.30 -14.36
N LYS A 145 19.66 -11.59 -15.49
CA LYS A 145 20.71 -10.68 -15.94
C LYS A 145 20.09 -9.34 -16.26
N ALA A 146 20.62 -8.28 -15.67
CA ALA A 146 20.26 -6.91 -15.97
C ALA A 146 21.51 -6.02 -15.86
N SER A 147 21.47 -4.83 -16.46
CA SER A 147 22.52 -3.80 -16.31
C SER A 147 22.49 -3.17 -14.92
N ALA A 148 21.30 -3.05 -14.34
CA ALA A 148 21.07 -2.47 -13.03
C ALA A 148 20.87 -3.53 -11.93
N PRO A 149 21.14 -3.18 -10.65
CA PRO A 149 20.79 -4.02 -9.52
C PRO A 149 19.28 -4.27 -9.44
N PHE A 150 18.92 -5.47 -9.00
CA PHE A 150 17.55 -5.84 -8.72
C PHE A 150 17.05 -5.21 -7.42
N LEU A 151 15.83 -4.69 -7.45
CA LEU A 151 15.23 -3.98 -6.32
C LEU A 151 14.27 -4.84 -5.52
N SER A 152 13.35 -5.55 -6.18
CA SER A 152 12.22 -6.20 -5.53
C SER A 152 11.79 -7.45 -6.30
N LEU A 153 11.29 -8.46 -5.58
CA LEU A 153 10.66 -9.67 -6.08
C LEU A 153 9.26 -9.76 -5.48
N THR A 154 8.24 -9.65 -6.32
CA THR A 154 6.85 -9.71 -5.92
C THR A 154 6.21 -11.01 -6.42
N ALA A 155 5.26 -11.52 -5.64
CA ALA A 155 4.35 -12.58 -6.07
C ALA A 155 2.91 -12.06 -6.12
N SER A 156 2.19 -12.46 -7.18
CA SER A 156 0.73 -12.51 -7.15
C SER A 156 0.26 -13.95 -7.06
N ASN A 157 -1.05 -14.15 -7.11
CA ASN A 157 -1.61 -15.49 -7.22
C ASN A 157 -1.15 -16.25 -8.48
N ARG A 158 -0.74 -15.56 -9.55
CA ARG A 158 -0.48 -16.18 -10.86
C ARG A 158 0.97 -16.14 -11.30
N THR A 159 1.71 -15.10 -10.91
CA THR A 159 3.06 -14.84 -11.41
C THR A 159 4.01 -14.44 -10.27
N LEU A 160 5.30 -14.55 -10.56
CA LEU A 160 6.42 -13.89 -9.90
C LEU A 160 6.92 -12.79 -10.83
N SER A 161 7.33 -11.64 -10.29
CA SER A 161 8.00 -10.62 -11.09
C SER A 161 9.09 -9.94 -10.29
N ALA A 162 10.19 -9.65 -10.97
CA ALA A 162 11.31 -8.91 -10.43
C ALA A 162 11.51 -7.62 -11.22
N ILE A 163 11.98 -6.57 -10.55
CA ILE A 163 12.22 -5.27 -11.17
C ILE A 163 13.61 -4.72 -10.89
N THR A 164 14.10 -3.87 -11.79
CA THR A 164 15.29 -3.03 -11.60
C THR A 164 14.93 -1.54 -11.59
N GLY A 165 15.84 -0.69 -11.12
CA GLY A 165 15.66 0.77 -11.15
C GLY A 165 15.69 1.38 -12.55
N GLU A 166 16.25 0.66 -13.53
CA GLU A 166 16.25 1.03 -14.96
C GLU A 166 14.99 0.53 -15.69
N THR A 167 13.98 0.11 -14.95
CA THR A 167 12.65 -0.31 -15.42
C THR A 167 12.62 -1.63 -16.18
N ASP A 168 13.65 -2.48 -16.01
CA ASP A 168 13.56 -3.86 -16.45
C ASP A 168 12.53 -4.60 -15.59
N LEU A 169 11.64 -5.33 -16.26
CA LEU A 169 10.58 -6.15 -15.68
C LEU A 169 10.80 -7.59 -16.12
N PHE A 170 10.96 -8.46 -15.14
CA PHE A 170 11.06 -9.90 -15.34
C PHE A 170 9.80 -10.55 -14.80
N THR A 171 9.11 -11.37 -15.58
CA THR A 171 7.90 -12.07 -15.12
C THR A 171 8.00 -13.58 -15.32
N SER A 172 7.38 -14.36 -14.43
CA SER A 172 7.38 -15.81 -14.47
C SER A 172 6.08 -16.39 -13.93
N SER A 173 5.49 -17.36 -14.63
CA SER A 173 4.28 -18.05 -14.17
C SER A 173 4.57 -19.29 -13.29
N ASN A 174 5.84 -19.71 -13.21
CA ASN A 174 6.26 -20.95 -12.55
C ASN A 174 7.51 -20.80 -11.66
N GLY A 175 8.18 -19.64 -11.68
CA GLY A 175 9.40 -19.36 -10.94
C GLY A 175 10.69 -19.90 -11.56
N SER A 176 10.63 -20.51 -12.75
CA SER A 176 11.79 -21.05 -13.48
C SER A 176 11.99 -20.42 -14.85
N ASP A 177 10.90 -20.21 -15.60
CA ASP A 177 10.94 -19.59 -16.92
C ASP A 177 10.57 -18.12 -16.78
N TRP A 178 11.44 -17.24 -17.27
CA TRP A 178 11.33 -15.80 -17.09
C TRP A 178 11.30 -15.08 -18.44
N GLU A 179 10.35 -14.16 -18.56
CA GLU A 179 10.23 -13.23 -19.68
C GLU A 179 10.75 -11.86 -19.22
N GLU A 180 11.52 -11.18 -20.06
CA GLU A 180 12.16 -9.90 -19.77
C GLU A 180 11.65 -8.85 -20.75
N GLU A 181 11.27 -7.71 -20.20
CA GLU A 181 10.88 -6.50 -20.95
C GLU A 181 11.44 -5.27 -20.24
N ASN A 182 11.71 -4.20 -20.98
CA ASN A 182 12.02 -2.90 -20.37
C ASN A 182 10.80 -1.98 -20.53
N PHE A 183 10.27 -1.48 -19.42
CA PHE A 183 9.03 -0.70 -19.43
C PHE A 183 9.19 0.59 -20.23
N ASN A 184 10.27 1.35 -19.98
CA ASN A 184 10.49 2.62 -20.67
C ASN A 184 10.64 2.41 -22.19
N ASP A 185 11.28 1.33 -22.63
CA ASP A 185 11.41 1.01 -24.07
C ASP A 185 10.07 0.60 -24.70
N LEU A 186 9.32 -0.27 -24.02
CA LEU A 186 8.06 -0.83 -24.54
C LEU A 186 6.94 0.22 -24.57
N TYR A 187 6.93 1.14 -23.62
CA TYR A 187 5.83 2.07 -23.38
C TYR A 187 6.17 3.55 -23.62
N GLN A 188 7.32 3.86 -24.24
CA GLN A 188 7.79 5.23 -24.52
C GLN A 188 6.79 6.13 -25.25
N ASP A 189 5.90 5.56 -26.08
CA ASP A 189 4.90 6.32 -26.83
C ASP A 189 3.66 6.68 -26.00
N PHE A 190 3.49 6.03 -24.84
CA PHE A 190 2.29 6.17 -23.98
C PHE A 190 2.60 6.85 -22.65
N TYR A 191 3.81 6.68 -22.14
CA TYR A 191 4.22 7.17 -20.82
C TYR A 191 5.56 7.92 -20.90
N PRO A 192 5.78 8.90 -20.00
CA PRO A 192 7.11 9.46 -19.81
C PRO A 192 8.07 8.40 -19.25
N ALA A 193 9.37 8.71 -19.29
CA ALA A 193 10.38 7.87 -18.65
C ALA A 193 10.21 7.86 -17.13
N TYR A 194 10.32 6.66 -16.53
CA TYR A 194 10.24 6.46 -15.09
C TYR A 194 11.53 5.85 -14.52
N ARG A 195 11.66 5.90 -13.20
CA ARG A 195 12.58 5.09 -12.40
C ARG A 195 11.75 4.29 -11.40
N PHE A 196 11.95 2.98 -11.35
CA PHE A 196 11.25 2.13 -10.38
C PHE A 196 12.02 2.07 -9.06
N THR A 197 11.29 1.97 -7.96
CA THR A 197 11.87 1.90 -6.61
C THR A 197 11.42 0.65 -5.86
N ARG A 198 10.17 0.23 -6.02
CA ARG A 198 9.62 -0.96 -5.34
C ARG A 198 8.49 -1.60 -6.15
N SER A 199 8.21 -2.87 -5.87
CA SER A 199 7.00 -3.54 -6.35
C SER A 199 6.26 -4.18 -5.17
N ALA A 200 4.95 -4.36 -5.30
CA ALA A 200 4.13 -5.02 -4.28
C ALA A 200 3.01 -5.84 -4.91
N GLY A 201 2.61 -6.93 -4.26
CA GLY A 201 1.60 -7.86 -4.75
C GLY A 201 0.40 -7.90 -3.81
N MET A 202 -0.80 -7.73 -4.37
CA MET A 202 -2.06 -7.78 -3.63
C MET A 202 -3.07 -8.62 -4.41
N GLY A 203 -3.19 -9.90 -4.06
CA GLY A 203 -4.03 -10.84 -4.80
C GLY A 203 -3.57 -11.05 -6.24
N ASP A 204 -4.41 -10.69 -7.21
CA ASP A 204 -4.11 -10.78 -8.65
C ASP A 204 -3.49 -9.49 -9.21
N THR A 205 -3.37 -8.44 -8.39
CA THR A 205 -2.88 -7.14 -8.81
C THR A 205 -1.46 -6.89 -8.33
N TRP A 206 -0.70 -6.29 -9.22
CA TRP A 206 0.69 -5.91 -9.01
C TRP A 206 0.76 -4.41 -8.97
N PHE A 207 1.61 -3.90 -8.10
CA PHE A 207 1.94 -2.49 -8.01
C PHE A 207 3.42 -2.30 -8.26
N ILE A 208 3.76 -1.22 -8.94
CA ILE A 208 5.12 -0.69 -9.01
C ILE A 208 5.07 0.74 -8.49
N LEU A 209 6.02 1.04 -7.61
CA LEU A 209 6.30 2.36 -7.09
C LEU A 209 7.54 2.92 -7.79
N GLY A 210 7.60 4.24 -7.88
CA GLY A 210 8.73 4.92 -8.46
C GLY A 210 8.50 6.41 -8.61
N GLU A 211 9.16 6.99 -9.59
CA GLU A 211 9.05 8.41 -9.92
C GLU A 211 9.18 8.65 -11.41
N ASN A 212 8.62 9.77 -11.88
CA ASN A 212 8.94 10.35 -13.17
C ASN A 212 10.43 10.72 -13.21
N ALA A 213 11.17 10.21 -14.19
CA ALA A 213 12.61 10.37 -14.27
C ALA A 213 13.08 11.82 -14.51
N GLU A 214 12.20 12.70 -15.01
CA GLU A 214 12.49 14.11 -15.27
C GLU A 214 11.99 15.02 -14.13
N THR A 215 10.77 14.77 -13.64
CA THR A 215 10.10 15.67 -12.69
C THR A 215 10.18 15.22 -11.23
N GLY A 216 10.54 13.97 -10.97
CA GLY A 216 10.49 13.35 -9.64
C GLY A 216 9.06 13.12 -9.12
N ALA A 217 8.02 13.35 -9.93
CA ALA A 217 6.64 13.15 -9.50
C ALA A 217 6.37 11.67 -9.16
N PRO A 218 5.56 11.36 -8.12
CA PRO A 218 5.33 9.99 -7.67
C PRO A 218 4.69 9.13 -8.76
N LEU A 219 5.17 7.90 -8.88
CA LEU A 219 4.57 6.85 -9.69
C LEU A 219 3.98 5.78 -8.77
N VAL A 220 2.68 5.55 -8.93
CA VAL A 220 2.02 4.33 -8.46
C VAL A 220 1.29 3.75 -9.65
N MET A 221 1.82 2.66 -10.20
CA MET A 221 1.23 1.97 -11.34
C MET A 221 0.82 0.56 -10.95
N PHE A 222 -0.16 0.01 -11.66
CA PHE A 222 -0.66 -1.32 -11.38
C PHE A 222 -1.02 -2.07 -12.64
N THR A 223 -1.00 -3.39 -12.54
CA THR A 223 -1.53 -4.29 -13.57
C THR A 223 -2.29 -5.42 -12.90
N GLN A 224 -3.41 -5.82 -13.51
CA GLN A 224 -4.16 -6.99 -13.10
C GLN A 224 -3.77 -8.15 -14.02
N ALA A 225 -3.21 -9.21 -13.45
CA ALA A 225 -2.75 -10.39 -14.20
C ALA A 225 -1.74 -10.11 -15.35
N GLY A 226 -1.09 -8.95 -15.37
CA GLY A 226 -0.05 -8.61 -16.36
C GLY A 226 -0.57 -8.20 -17.74
N GLU A 227 -1.85 -7.83 -17.87
CA GLU A 227 -2.43 -7.50 -19.19
C GLU A 227 -2.05 -6.09 -19.67
N ALA A 228 -2.30 -5.08 -18.84
CA ALA A 228 -1.98 -3.69 -19.14
C ALA A 228 -1.54 -2.96 -17.88
N TRP A 229 -0.58 -2.05 -18.02
CA TRP A 229 -0.17 -1.15 -16.96
C TRP A 229 -1.08 0.08 -16.95
N LEU A 230 -1.57 0.44 -15.77
CA LEU A 230 -2.38 1.62 -15.51
C LEU A 230 -1.73 2.43 -14.40
N GLN A 231 -1.74 3.75 -14.52
CA GLN A 231 -1.24 4.64 -13.48
C GLN A 231 -2.38 5.08 -12.56
N LYS A 232 -2.12 5.17 -11.25
CA LYS A 232 -3.00 5.87 -10.31
C LYS A 232 -2.81 7.38 -10.50
N ASP A 233 -3.92 8.08 -10.67
CA ASP A 233 -3.91 9.53 -10.78
C ASP A 233 -3.62 10.14 -9.41
N LEU A 234 -2.46 10.79 -9.31
CA LEU A 234 -1.96 11.48 -8.14
C LEU A 234 -1.79 12.98 -8.40
N GLN A 235 -2.47 13.54 -9.41
CA GLN A 235 -2.37 14.98 -9.69
C GLN A 235 -3.07 15.84 -8.63
N VAL A 236 -4.08 15.29 -7.95
CA VAL A 236 -4.80 15.97 -6.89
C VAL A 236 -4.64 15.18 -5.59
N VAL A 237 -4.12 15.87 -4.58
CA VAL A 237 -3.88 15.36 -3.23
C VAL A 237 -4.34 16.44 -2.24
N ASN A 238 -5.09 16.07 -1.21
CA ASN A 238 -5.67 17.02 -0.27
C ASN A 238 -6.53 18.12 -0.95
N SER A 239 -7.24 17.75 -2.03
CA SER A 239 -8.06 18.66 -2.85
C SER A 239 -7.26 19.83 -3.47
N GLN A 240 -5.95 19.66 -3.63
CA GLN A 240 -5.03 20.62 -4.25
C GLN A 240 -4.15 19.90 -5.27
N PRO A 241 -3.53 20.62 -6.22
CA PRO A 241 -2.47 20.04 -7.04
C PRO A 241 -1.40 19.38 -6.15
N ALA A 242 -0.96 18.19 -6.52
CA ALA A 242 0.04 17.47 -5.75
C ALA A 242 1.34 18.29 -5.60
N PRO A 243 2.00 18.23 -4.43
CA PRO A 243 3.29 18.89 -4.21
C PRO A 243 4.30 18.51 -5.29
N THR A 244 4.99 19.52 -5.84
CA THR A 244 6.04 19.32 -6.84
C THR A 244 7.43 19.75 -6.35
N ASP A 245 7.51 20.40 -5.18
CA ASP A 245 8.78 20.87 -4.60
C ASP A 245 8.71 20.87 -3.06
N PRO A 246 9.25 19.84 -2.39
CA PRO A 246 9.68 18.58 -2.98
C PRO A 246 8.47 17.77 -3.50
N PRO A 247 8.65 16.90 -4.53
CA PRO A 247 7.62 15.94 -4.90
C PRO A 247 7.43 14.90 -3.80
N ILE A 248 6.26 14.25 -3.77
CA ILE A 248 6.00 13.13 -2.86
C ILE A 248 6.86 11.94 -3.30
N ALA A 249 7.79 11.50 -2.48
CA ALA A 249 8.53 10.25 -2.68
C ALA A 249 7.74 9.08 -2.06
N VAL A 250 7.53 8.02 -2.83
CA VAL A 250 6.75 6.84 -2.42
C VAL A 250 7.66 5.64 -2.19
N ASN A 251 7.69 5.13 -0.97
CA ASN A 251 8.68 4.15 -0.52
C ASN A 251 8.13 2.73 -0.41
N ASP A 252 6.89 2.60 0.11
CA ASP A 252 6.25 1.30 0.31
C ASP A 252 4.73 1.41 0.26
N ILE A 253 4.05 0.32 -0.09
CA ILE A 253 2.61 0.31 -0.33
C ILE A 253 1.94 -0.93 0.27
N ALA A 254 0.82 -0.72 0.94
CA ALA A 254 -0.04 -1.77 1.47
C ALA A 254 -1.51 -1.49 1.16
N GLY A 255 -2.35 -2.53 1.28
CA GLY A 255 -3.79 -2.43 1.11
C GLY A 255 -4.49 -2.34 2.46
N ASN A 256 -5.36 -1.34 2.62
CA ASN A 256 -6.25 -1.20 3.77
C ASN A 256 -7.70 -1.16 3.28
N ALA A 257 -8.44 -2.25 3.51
CA ALA A 257 -9.81 -2.44 3.04
C ALA A 257 -9.96 -2.23 1.51
N ASP A 258 -10.50 -1.09 1.09
CA ASP A 258 -10.72 -0.70 -0.31
C ASP A 258 -9.74 0.37 -0.82
N GLN A 259 -8.74 0.73 -0.02
CA GLN A 259 -7.78 1.80 -0.28
C GLN A 259 -6.34 1.31 -0.27
N LEU A 260 -5.48 2.05 -0.95
CA LEU A 260 -4.04 1.85 -0.86
C LEU A 260 -3.48 2.88 0.12
N VAL A 261 -2.59 2.44 0.99
CA VAL A 261 -1.85 3.29 1.90
C VAL A 261 -0.37 3.18 1.56
N VAL A 262 0.28 4.33 1.39
CA VAL A 262 1.65 4.42 0.90
C VAL A 262 2.49 5.17 1.93
N ALA A 263 3.59 4.57 2.37
CA ALA A 263 4.61 5.26 3.18
C ALA A 263 5.46 6.17 2.27
N CYS A 264 5.65 7.41 2.71
CA CYS A 264 6.36 8.45 1.97
C CYS A 264 7.41 9.14 2.84
N ASP A 265 8.31 9.87 2.18
CA ASP A 265 9.25 10.79 2.84
C ASP A 265 8.51 11.89 3.63
N GLY A 266 9.24 12.56 4.53
CA GLY A 266 8.71 13.62 5.39
C GLY A 266 7.75 13.12 6.47
N GLY A 267 7.66 11.81 6.69
CA GLY A 267 6.79 11.23 7.70
C GLY A 267 5.35 11.09 7.28
N GLN A 268 5.10 10.99 5.97
CA GLN A 268 3.76 11.12 5.42
C GLN A 268 3.20 9.78 4.95
N VAL A 269 1.89 9.61 5.12
CA VAL A 269 1.13 8.50 4.53
C VAL A 269 0.22 9.07 3.46
N LEU A 270 0.38 8.57 2.23
CA LEU A 270 -0.49 8.86 1.11
C LEU A 270 -1.56 7.77 1.00
N THR A 271 -2.82 8.15 1.23
CA THR A 271 -3.99 7.29 1.03
C THR A 271 -4.55 7.53 -0.36
N ILE A 272 -4.44 6.51 -1.21
CA ILE A 272 -4.92 6.52 -2.60
C ILE A 272 -6.26 5.80 -2.64
N THR A 273 -7.27 6.50 -3.14
CA THR A 273 -8.64 5.99 -3.21
C THR A 273 -9.02 5.62 -4.65
N ASN A 274 -10.23 5.11 -4.87
CA ASN A 274 -10.74 4.96 -6.24
C ASN A 274 -11.18 6.29 -6.86
N CYS A 275 -11.40 7.32 -6.04
CA CYS A 275 -11.62 8.68 -6.47
C CYS A 275 -10.25 9.34 -6.74
N SER A 276 -9.93 9.60 -8.01
CA SER A 276 -8.64 10.20 -8.41
C SER A 276 -8.37 11.57 -7.80
N VAL A 277 -9.42 12.27 -7.35
CA VAL A 277 -9.33 13.61 -6.74
C VAL A 277 -9.47 13.61 -5.22
N CYS A 278 -9.67 12.44 -4.61
CA CYS A 278 -9.90 12.31 -3.16
C CYS A 278 -8.67 11.79 -2.41
N ASN A 279 -7.52 11.64 -3.06
CA ASN A 279 -6.29 11.19 -2.39
C ASN A 279 -5.95 12.12 -1.21
N GLN A 280 -5.42 11.54 -0.14
CA GLN A 280 -4.99 12.29 1.04
C GLN A 280 -3.53 12.03 1.36
N LEU A 281 -2.84 13.07 1.78
CA LEU A 281 -1.48 13.00 2.30
C LEU A 281 -1.50 13.58 3.71
N GLN A 282 -1.23 12.72 4.69
CA GLN A 282 -1.24 13.08 6.10
C GLN A 282 0.13 12.81 6.72
N GLU A 283 0.58 13.74 7.56
CA GLU A 283 1.84 13.63 8.28
C GLU A 283 1.64 12.97 9.65
N PHE A 284 2.44 11.93 9.92
CA PHE A 284 2.45 11.17 11.18
C PHE A 284 3.82 11.24 11.89
N ALA A 285 4.91 11.44 11.14
CA ALA A 285 6.27 11.45 11.67
C ALA A 285 7.09 12.67 11.17
N PRO A 286 6.79 13.90 11.62
CA PRO A 286 7.34 15.11 11.03
C PRO A 286 8.88 15.08 10.90
N GLY A 287 9.37 15.16 9.66
CA GLY A 287 10.81 15.16 9.37
C GLY A 287 11.52 13.82 9.55
N THR A 288 10.79 12.69 9.49
CA THR A 288 11.36 11.33 9.51
C THR A 288 10.81 10.55 8.32
N ASP A 289 11.67 10.11 7.40
CA ASP A 289 11.18 9.41 6.21
C ASP A 289 10.63 8.02 6.58
N LEU A 290 9.47 7.67 6.03
CA LEU A 290 8.84 6.36 6.23
C LEU A 290 9.30 5.41 5.13
N ASN A 291 10.01 4.35 5.49
CA ASN A 291 10.58 3.39 4.55
C ASN A 291 9.66 2.20 4.27
N THR A 292 8.75 1.87 5.19
CA THR A 292 7.90 0.69 5.08
C THR A 292 6.53 0.88 5.73
N ILE A 293 5.54 0.18 5.19
CA ILE A 293 4.17 0.13 5.70
C ILE A 293 3.62 -1.29 5.63
N SER A 294 2.94 -1.71 6.70
CA SER A 294 2.25 -3.00 6.77
C SER A 294 0.87 -2.83 7.36
N VAL A 295 -0.09 -3.65 6.92
CA VAL A 295 -1.50 -3.54 7.35
C VAL A 295 -1.97 -4.88 7.94
N SER A 296 -2.66 -4.80 9.08
CA SER A 296 -3.48 -5.86 9.66
C SER A 296 -4.97 -5.57 9.48
N GLU A 297 -5.84 -6.43 9.98
CA GLU A 297 -7.29 -6.21 9.93
C GLU A 297 -7.73 -4.90 10.62
N THR A 298 -7.02 -4.50 11.68
CA THR A 298 -7.44 -3.37 12.53
C THR A 298 -6.47 -2.20 12.52
N SER A 299 -5.23 -2.42 12.11
CA SER A 299 -4.16 -1.46 12.32
C SER A 299 -3.20 -1.38 11.14
N THR A 300 -2.64 -0.20 10.92
CA THR A 300 -1.60 0.07 9.95
C THR A 300 -0.33 0.42 10.70
N LEU A 301 0.75 -0.32 10.47
CA LEU A 301 2.06 -0.02 11.00
C LEU A 301 2.86 0.76 9.94
N VAL A 302 3.42 1.90 10.34
CA VAL A 302 4.40 2.66 9.55
C VAL A 302 5.74 2.67 10.27
N ALA A 303 6.83 2.58 9.54
CA ALA A 303 8.17 2.62 10.10
C ALA A 303 9.21 3.17 9.12
N GLY A 304 10.32 3.68 9.64
CA GLY A 304 11.34 4.30 8.80
C GLY A 304 12.62 4.66 9.51
N GLU A 305 13.17 5.82 9.17
CA GLU A 305 14.44 6.33 9.68
C GLU A 305 14.45 6.42 11.22
N ASN A 306 15.66 6.42 11.79
CA ASN A 306 15.93 6.50 13.21
C ASN A 306 15.20 5.43 14.06
N PHE A 307 14.85 4.30 13.44
CA PHE A 307 14.02 3.23 14.01
C PHE A 307 12.68 3.76 14.54
N TYR A 308 12.15 4.80 13.91
CA TYR A 308 10.80 5.27 14.17
C TYR A 308 9.79 4.22 13.70
N PHE A 309 8.77 3.99 14.51
CA PHE A 309 7.57 3.29 14.10
C PHE A 309 6.35 3.85 14.82
N GLN A 310 5.19 3.72 14.19
CA GLN A 310 3.90 4.01 14.81
C GLN A 310 2.88 2.96 14.37
N LEU A 311 2.08 2.51 15.34
CA LEU A 311 0.90 1.68 15.09
C LEU A 311 -0.33 2.59 15.07
N LEU A 312 -0.92 2.74 13.89
CA LEU A 312 -2.11 3.54 13.62
C LEU A 312 -3.34 2.62 13.58
N SER A 313 -4.49 3.10 14.04
CA SER A 313 -5.77 2.49 13.67
C SER A 313 -5.99 2.61 12.17
N ASN A 314 -6.60 1.60 11.55
CA ASN A 314 -6.95 1.67 10.13
C ASN A 314 -7.87 2.86 9.80
N THR A 315 -8.64 3.37 10.77
CA THR A 315 -9.47 4.57 10.63
C THR A 315 -8.67 5.87 10.55
N GLU A 316 -7.46 5.92 11.12
CA GLU A 316 -6.62 7.13 11.10
C GLU A 316 -6.05 7.42 9.72
N VAL A 317 -5.81 6.37 8.92
CA VAL A 317 -5.29 6.49 7.54
C VAL A 317 -6.38 6.36 6.48
N LYS A 318 -7.62 6.07 6.88
CA LYS A 318 -8.73 5.90 5.95
C LYS A 318 -9.27 7.26 5.50
N GLN A 319 -9.54 7.40 4.20
CA GLN A 319 -10.19 8.58 3.65
C GLN A 319 -11.58 8.24 3.13
N ASP A 320 -12.62 8.64 3.84
CA ASP A 320 -14.00 8.41 3.43
C ASP A 320 -14.66 9.63 2.74
N GLN A 321 -13.96 10.74 2.54
CA GLN A 321 -14.51 11.89 1.80
C GLN A 321 -14.58 11.62 0.29
N ILE A 322 -15.67 12.04 -0.35
CA ILE A 322 -15.87 11.96 -1.79
C ILE A 322 -16.16 13.36 -2.38
N GLN A 323 -15.53 13.68 -3.50
CA GLN A 323 -15.81 14.91 -4.24
C GLN A 323 -17.11 14.78 -5.07
N ALA A 324 -17.80 15.88 -5.31
CA ALA A 324 -19.09 15.87 -5.99
C ALA A 324 -19.04 15.26 -7.40
N GLU A 325 -17.95 15.50 -8.13
CA GLU A 325 -17.71 14.92 -9.46
C GLU A 325 -17.73 13.40 -9.41
N GLN A 326 -17.00 12.82 -8.46
CA GLN A 326 -16.93 11.37 -8.30
C GLN A 326 -18.26 10.81 -7.78
N ALA A 327 -18.88 11.50 -6.81
CA ALA A 327 -20.20 11.10 -6.32
C ALA A 327 -21.24 11.05 -7.45
N GLN A 328 -21.20 11.98 -8.42
CA GLN A 328 -22.10 11.94 -9.58
C GLN A 328 -21.88 10.68 -10.44
N ILE A 329 -20.63 10.30 -10.68
CA ILE A 329 -20.27 9.08 -11.43
C ILE A 329 -20.77 7.84 -10.68
N ASP A 330 -20.54 7.78 -9.37
CA ASP A 330 -20.92 6.62 -8.56
C ASP A 330 -22.44 6.48 -8.43
N LEU A 331 -23.17 7.59 -8.38
CA LEU A 331 -24.63 7.59 -8.46
C LEU A 331 -25.14 7.06 -9.80
N ALA A 332 -24.48 7.40 -10.91
CA ALA A 332 -24.80 6.82 -12.21
C ALA A 332 -24.52 5.31 -12.27
N ASN A 333 -23.58 4.83 -11.45
CA ASN A 333 -23.23 3.41 -11.29
C ASN A 333 -24.03 2.69 -10.19
N GLY A 334 -25.04 3.35 -9.60
CA GLY A 334 -25.97 2.75 -8.65
C GLY A 334 -25.63 2.93 -7.18
N ALA A 335 -24.73 3.86 -6.80
CA ALA A 335 -24.58 4.28 -5.41
C ALA A 335 -25.89 4.90 -4.87
N LEU A 336 -26.08 4.87 -3.55
CA LEU A 336 -27.21 5.54 -2.90
C LEU A 336 -26.75 6.84 -2.26
N LEU A 337 -27.33 7.97 -2.67
CA LEU A 337 -27.14 9.25 -2.02
C LEU A 337 -28.15 9.41 -0.88
N ILE A 338 -27.68 9.74 0.32
CA ILE A 338 -28.49 9.83 1.54
C ILE A 338 -28.34 11.22 2.15
N ASP A 339 -29.48 11.91 2.24
CA ASP A 339 -29.62 13.20 2.91
C ASP A 339 -29.96 12.96 4.38
N VAL A 340 -29.02 13.29 5.27
CA VAL A 340 -29.19 13.06 6.72
C VAL A 340 -29.67 14.29 7.48
N ARG A 341 -30.14 15.32 6.77
CA ARG A 341 -30.74 16.52 7.36
C ARG A 341 -32.15 16.25 7.88
N GLU A 342 -32.65 17.16 8.71
CA GLU A 342 -34.04 17.10 9.13
C GLU A 342 -34.99 17.36 7.95
N PRO A 343 -36.19 16.75 7.92
CA PRO A 343 -37.13 16.93 6.82
C PRO A 343 -37.51 18.40 6.56
N SER A 344 -37.56 19.23 7.61
CA SER A 344 -37.82 20.67 7.47
C SER A 344 -36.72 21.39 6.70
N GLU A 345 -35.44 21.10 6.99
CA GLU A 345 -34.30 21.70 6.28
C GLU A 345 -34.32 21.29 4.80
N ARG A 346 -34.64 20.03 4.52
CA ARG A 346 -34.75 19.49 3.16
C ARG A 346 -35.83 20.21 2.36
N ALA A 347 -36.99 20.46 2.97
CA ALA A 347 -38.10 21.19 2.34
C ALA A 347 -37.76 22.67 2.10
N GLU A 348 -37.05 23.31 3.03
CA GLU A 348 -36.74 24.75 2.97
C GLU A 348 -35.60 25.09 2.00
N SER A 349 -34.56 24.26 1.96
CA SER A 349 -33.31 24.54 1.21
C SER A 349 -33.11 23.67 -0.03
N GLY A 350 -34.09 22.83 -0.37
CA GLY A 350 -34.00 21.86 -1.43
C GLY A 350 -33.03 20.71 -1.13
N TYR A 351 -32.83 19.82 -2.10
CA TYR A 351 -32.03 18.61 -1.97
C TYR A 351 -31.39 18.17 -3.28
N ILE A 352 -30.38 17.30 -3.20
CA ILE A 352 -29.74 16.73 -4.39
C ILE A 352 -30.69 15.72 -5.03
N ALA A 353 -30.96 15.86 -6.33
CA ALA A 353 -31.89 14.99 -7.06
C ALA A 353 -31.51 13.50 -6.88
N GLY A 354 -32.51 12.66 -6.60
CA GLY A 354 -32.31 11.22 -6.37
C GLY A 354 -31.86 10.84 -4.95
N SER A 355 -31.60 11.80 -4.06
CA SER A 355 -31.23 11.47 -2.68
C SER A 355 -32.40 10.93 -1.85
N LEU A 356 -32.11 9.92 -1.04
CA LEU A 356 -33.03 9.37 -0.04
C LEU A 356 -32.98 10.23 1.23
N SER A 357 -34.12 10.60 1.78
CA SER A 357 -34.19 11.32 3.05
C SER A 357 -34.16 10.32 4.21
N VAL A 358 -33.06 10.32 4.96
CA VAL A 358 -32.89 9.49 6.17
C VAL A 358 -32.23 10.36 7.23
N PRO A 359 -33.01 11.12 8.04
CA PRO A 359 -32.46 11.98 9.07
C PRO A 359 -31.48 11.22 9.97
N LEU A 360 -30.41 11.88 10.43
CA LEU A 360 -29.31 11.22 11.17
C LEU A 360 -29.80 10.27 12.28
N ALA A 361 -30.80 10.68 13.05
CA ALA A 361 -31.36 9.88 14.14
C ALA A 361 -32.00 8.55 13.71
N GLN A 362 -32.32 8.40 12.43
CA GLN A 362 -32.98 7.23 11.85
C GLN A 362 -32.01 6.33 11.08
N VAL A 363 -30.77 6.77 10.83
CA VAL A 363 -29.79 6.04 10.01
C VAL A 363 -29.59 4.61 10.52
N ALA A 364 -29.34 4.44 11.82
CA ALA A 364 -29.10 3.12 12.40
C ALA A 364 -30.24 2.10 12.16
N GLN A 365 -31.48 2.59 12.09
CA GLN A 365 -32.68 1.77 11.93
C GLN A 365 -33.06 1.58 10.45
N GLU A 366 -32.98 2.63 9.65
CA GLU A 366 -33.47 2.62 8.27
C GLU A 366 -32.46 2.08 7.27
N LEU A 367 -31.15 2.25 7.52
CA LEU A 367 -30.10 1.87 6.57
C LEU A 367 -30.18 0.38 6.17
N PRO A 368 -30.31 -0.59 7.11
CA PRO A 368 -30.46 -2.01 6.76
C PRO A 368 -31.72 -2.34 5.94
N ARG A 369 -32.73 -1.46 5.98
CA ARG A 369 -33.98 -1.62 5.23
C ARG A 369 -33.86 -1.08 3.80
N ILE A 370 -33.19 0.06 3.62
CA ILE A 370 -33.05 0.71 2.31
C ILE A 370 -31.86 0.19 1.51
N ALA A 371 -30.81 -0.27 2.19
CA ALA A 371 -29.60 -0.83 1.62
C ALA A 371 -29.30 -2.19 2.28
N PRO A 372 -30.11 -3.24 2.01
CA PRO A 372 -29.92 -4.54 2.66
C PRO A 372 -28.59 -5.21 2.29
N ASP A 373 -28.05 -4.88 1.12
CA ASP A 373 -26.70 -5.27 0.70
C ASP A 373 -25.66 -4.38 1.40
N ARG A 374 -24.78 -4.98 2.19
CA ARG A 374 -23.71 -4.28 2.93
C ARG A 374 -22.59 -3.76 2.03
N ASP A 375 -22.61 -4.18 0.77
CA ASP A 375 -21.62 -3.86 -0.25
C ASP A 375 -22.09 -2.74 -1.18
N GLN A 376 -23.36 -2.37 -1.03
CA GLN A 376 -23.96 -1.21 -1.66
C GLN A 376 -23.16 0.02 -1.25
N GLU A 377 -22.79 0.81 -2.25
CA GLU A 377 -22.12 2.07 -1.99
C GLU A 377 -23.11 3.11 -1.47
N LEU A 378 -22.76 3.77 -0.37
CA LEU A 378 -23.57 4.77 0.30
C LEU A 378 -22.81 6.07 0.38
N ILE A 379 -23.42 7.16 -0.07
CA ILE A 379 -22.85 8.51 -0.02
C ILE A 379 -23.75 9.35 0.87
N PHE A 380 -23.20 9.89 1.96
CA PHE A 380 -23.94 10.72 2.90
C PHE A 380 -23.61 12.20 2.68
N TYR A 381 -24.62 13.07 2.73
CA TYR A 381 -24.41 14.52 2.83
C TYR A 381 -25.36 15.14 3.85
N CYS A 382 -24.99 16.31 4.35
CA CYS A 382 -25.85 17.08 5.23
C CYS A 382 -25.75 18.60 4.97
N ALA A 383 -26.08 19.44 5.95
CA ALA A 383 -26.00 20.89 5.78
C ALA A 383 -24.55 21.43 5.80
N SER A 384 -23.67 20.82 6.59
CA SER A 384 -22.32 21.35 6.89
C SER A 384 -21.22 20.27 6.98
N GLY A 385 -21.50 19.03 6.59
CA GLY A 385 -20.58 17.88 6.65
C GLY A 385 -20.52 17.10 7.98
N SER A 386 -20.84 17.72 9.13
CA SER A 386 -20.68 17.03 10.43
C SER A 386 -21.64 15.87 10.64
N ARG A 387 -22.92 16.00 10.26
CA ARG A 387 -23.92 14.92 10.43
C ARG A 387 -23.70 13.76 9.47
N SER A 388 -23.23 14.04 8.25
CA SER A 388 -22.91 13.00 7.27
C SER A 388 -21.70 12.18 7.71
N GLN A 389 -20.74 12.78 8.43
CA GLN A 389 -19.66 12.05 9.07
C GLN A 389 -20.19 11.06 10.13
N THR A 390 -21.06 11.51 11.03
CA THR A 390 -21.66 10.61 12.05
C THR A 390 -22.51 9.51 11.41
N ALA A 391 -23.25 9.82 10.33
CA ALA A 391 -24.04 8.83 9.61
C ALA A 391 -23.14 7.76 8.95
N LEU A 392 -22.02 8.19 8.40
CA LEU A 392 -21.01 7.30 7.83
C LEU A 392 -20.42 6.37 8.90
N GLU A 393 -20.00 6.89 10.05
CA GLU A 393 -19.50 6.09 11.17
C GLU A 393 -20.55 5.07 11.64
N THR A 394 -21.80 5.50 11.76
CA THR A 394 -22.93 4.61 12.09
C THR A 394 -23.08 3.49 11.05
N ALA A 395 -22.92 3.80 9.76
CA ALA A 395 -22.96 2.79 8.71
C ALA A 395 -21.79 1.80 8.80
N GLN A 396 -20.59 2.26 9.15
CA GLN A 396 -19.44 1.39 9.37
C GLN A 396 -19.66 0.43 10.54
N GLU A 397 -20.19 0.91 11.67
CA GLU A 397 -20.55 0.08 12.82
C GLU A 397 -21.60 -0.98 12.47
N LEU A 398 -22.49 -0.67 11.53
CA LEU A 398 -23.46 -1.61 11.00
C LEU A 398 -22.86 -2.62 10.00
N GLY A 399 -21.59 -2.49 9.62
CA GLY A 399 -20.88 -3.39 8.72
C GLY A 399 -20.92 -2.99 7.24
N TYR A 400 -21.29 -1.75 6.92
CA TYR A 400 -21.12 -1.22 5.55
C TYR A 400 -19.66 -0.81 5.33
N THR A 401 -19.08 -1.23 4.22
CA THR A 401 -17.65 -0.99 3.95
C THR A 401 -17.40 0.10 2.91
N ARG A 402 -18.38 0.37 2.02
CA ARG A 402 -18.30 1.38 0.94
C ARG A 402 -19.19 2.57 1.28
N VAL A 403 -18.70 3.36 2.21
CA VAL A 403 -19.43 4.52 2.73
C VAL A 403 -18.57 5.76 2.50
N TYR A 404 -19.18 6.80 1.97
CA TYR A 404 -18.49 8.04 1.66
C TYR A 404 -19.25 9.25 2.21
N ASN A 405 -18.50 10.28 2.58
CA ASN A 405 -19.01 11.55 3.06
C ASN A 405 -18.81 12.59 1.96
N LEU A 406 -19.90 13.04 1.35
CA LEU A 406 -19.89 14.12 0.36
C LEU A 406 -19.80 15.50 1.03
N GLY A 407 -20.02 15.58 2.34
CA GLY A 407 -19.93 16.82 3.09
C GLY A 407 -21.24 17.60 3.15
N ALA A 408 -21.18 18.89 2.86
CA ALA A 408 -22.29 19.82 2.90
C ALA A 408 -23.08 19.84 1.59
N LEU A 409 -24.36 20.24 1.64
CA LEU A 409 -25.16 20.48 0.44
C LEU A 409 -24.51 21.52 -0.49
N SER A 410 -23.77 22.47 0.06
CA SER A 410 -23.01 23.47 -0.70
C SER A 410 -21.87 22.88 -1.53
N ASP A 411 -21.39 21.68 -1.17
CA ASP A 411 -20.30 21.01 -1.87
C ASP A 411 -20.80 20.33 -3.16
N TRP A 412 -22.12 20.31 -3.40
CA TRP A 412 -22.73 19.81 -4.63
C TRP A 412 -23.03 20.93 -5.63
N PRO A 413 -22.25 21.08 -6.73
CA PRO A 413 -22.37 22.21 -7.65
C PRO A 413 -23.42 22.02 -8.76
N TYR A 414 -24.01 20.82 -8.90
CA TYR A 414 -24.86 20.47 -10.06
C TYR A 414 -26.33 20.86 -9.89
N GLY A 415 -26.63 21.72 -8.92
CA GLY A 415 -27.98 22.21 -8.63
C GLY A 415 -28.76 21.32 -7.66
N ILE A 416 -29.84 21.90 -7.15
CA ILE A 416 -30.72 21.32 -6.14
C ILE A 416 -32.17 21.31 -6.63
N THR A 417 -32.94 20.35 -6.16
CA THR A 417 -34.37 20.16 -6.44
C THR A 417 -35.19 20.56 -5.22
N HIS A 418 -36.41 21.04 -5.45
CA HIS A 418 -37.41 21.29 -4.41
C HIS A 418 -38.64 20.43 -4.71
N ASP A 419 -39.37 20.05 -3.67
CA ASP A 419 -40.61 19.26 -3.80
C ASP A 419 -41.78 20.05 -4.43
#